data_AF-A0A1A9Z617-F1
#
_entry.id   AF-A0A1A9Z617-F1
#
_cell.length_a   1.000
_cell.length_b   1.000
_cell.length_c   1.000
_cell.angle_alpha   90.00
_cell.angle_beta   90.00
_cell.angle_gamma   90.00
#
_symmetry.space_group_name_H-M   'P 1'
#
loop_
_entity.id
_entity.type
_entity.pdbx_description
1 polymer ?
#
loop_
_entity_poly.entity_id
_entity_poly.type
_entity_poly.pdbx_seq_one_letter_code
_entity_poly.pdbx_strand_id
1 'polypeptide(L)'
;MNGIRTSKEINELREDVEESLQKILVKPHVQDGEQFFMLTANNVIKRVLNSIWDELYVLENAIKGSKCPKVDFRNLKIKYRGRVNYASENLGAKVISVEAEPVCSPNFFEMLFKKEFWRNPPEKMLRTHMAPGNCFGFKNDGAVVIIKLPQPVLIKQVGLHHIAERKSPTRDTSSAPKDFIVFALTEERNVLLGEFRYEVFQHKLLQMFDVYTVGKYDLLKIHFQSNHGHSCYTCVYRIVVYGKV
;
A
#
# COMPACT_ATOMS: atom_id res chain seq x y z
N MET A 1 -8.74 -9.72 -25.89
CA MET A 1 -10.13 -10.21 -25.74
C MET A 1 -10.24 -10.85 -24.38
N ASN A 2 -10.74 -10.13 -23.37
CA ASN A 2 -11.07 -10.72 -22.07
C ASN A 2 -12.53 -10.36 -21.79
N GLY A 3 -13.35 -11.39 -21.56
CA GLY A 3 -14.81 -11.35 -21.59
C GLY A 3 -15.41 -10.46 -20.52
N ILE A 4 -16.20 -9.49 -20.97
CA ILE A 4 -17.18 -8.82 -20.13
C ILE A 4 -18.31 -9.83 -19.93
N ARG A 5 -18.48 -10.33 -18.70
CA ARG A 5 -19.62 -11.20 -18.37
C ARG A 5 -20.91 -10.44 -18.65
N THR A 6 -21.83 -11.10 -19.34
CA THR A 6 -23.14 -10.58 -19.68
C THR A 6 -24.00 -10.44 -18.42
N SER A 7 -24.97 -9.52 -18.40
CA SER A 7 -25.90 -9.34 -17.25
C SER A 7 -26.62 -10.63 -16.84
N LYS A 8 -26.75 -11.58 -17.77
CA LYS A 8 -27.33 -12.90 -17.53
C LYS A 8 -26.43 -13.76 -16.63
N GLU A 9 -25.12 -13.79 -16.90
CA GLU A 9 -24.16 -14.58 -16.10
C GLU A 9 -23.99 -14.04 -14.68
N ILE A 10 -24.20 -12.74 -14.46
CA ILE A 10 -24.19 -12.12 -13.12
C ILE A 10 -25.43 -12.50 -12.32
N ASN A 11 -26.59 -12.58 -12.97
CA ASN A 11 -27.83 -13.01 -12.31
C ASN A 11 -27.81 -14.51 -11.97
N GLU A 12 -27.24 -15.34 -12.83
CA GLU A 12 -27.03 -16.77 -12.56
C GLU A 12 -26.10 -16.97 -11.35
N LEU A 13 -25.00 -16.21 -11.26
CA LEU A 13 -24.12 -16.21 -10.09
C LEU A 13 -24.82 -15.72 -8.81
N ARG A 14 -25.82 -14.84 -8.93
CA ARG A 14 -26.61 -14.38 -7.77
C ARG A 14 -27.48 -15.51 -7.23
N GLU A 15 -28.16 -16.23 -8.11
CA GLU A 15 -29.03 -17.36 -7.72
C GLU A 15 -28.21 -18.49 -7.07
N ASP A 16 -27.02 -18.80 -7.59
CA ASP A 16 -26.10 -19.79 -7.01
C ASP A 16 -25.63 -19.43 -5.59
N VAL A 17 -25.36 -18.14 -5.34
CA VAL A 17 -24.95 -17.64 -4.02
C VAL A 17 -26.13 -17.68 -3.04
N GLU A 18 -27.33 -17.30 -3.48
CA GLU A 18 -28.54 -17.38 -2.65
C GLU A 18 -28.89 -18.84 -2.31
N GLU A 19 -28.76 -19.76 -3.26
CA GLU A 19 -28.97 -21.19 -3.03
C GLU A 19 -27.94 -21.77 -2.04
N SER A 20 -26.67 -21.36 -2.17
CA SER A 20 -25.61 -21.77 -1.25
C SER A 20 -25.84 -21.23 0.18
N LEU A 21 -26.36 -20.00 0.30
CA LEU A 21 -26.75 -19.43 1.58
C LEU A 21 -27.94 -20.18 2.20
N GLN A 22 -28.93 -20.59 1.41
CA GLN A 22 -30.04 -21.42 1.91
C GLN A 22 -29.58 -22.79 2.39
N LYS A 23 -28.58 -23.39 1.74
CA LYS A 23 -27.96 -24.66 2.18
C LYS A 23 -27.17 -24.53 3.48
N ILE A 24 -26.55 -23.38 3.74
CA ILE A 24 -25.90 -23.08 5.02
C ILE A 24 -26.94 -22.88 6.14
N LEU A 25 -28.15 -22.40 5.79
CA LEU A 25 -29.22 -22.10 6.75
C LEU A 25 -30.00 -23.33 7.23
N VAL A 26 -29.88 -24.51 6.60
CA VAL A 26 -30.68 -25.71 6.97
C VAL A 26 -29.84 -26.99 7.05
N LYS A 27 -29.46 -27.40 8.28
CA LYS A 27 -29.48 -28.79 8.82
C LYS A 27 -29.13 -28.82 10.34
N PRO A 28 -29.57 -29.83 11.12
CA PRO A 28 -30.15 -29.58 12.45
C PRO A 28 -29.39 -30.13 13.68
N HIS A 29 -29.71 -29.48 14.81
CA HIS A 29 -29.75 -29.90 16.22
C HIS A 29 -28.45 -29.99 17.05
N VAL A 30 -28.28 -29.10 18.05
CA VAL A 30 -28.13 -29.36 19.51
C VAL A 30 -27.78 -28.06 20.30
N GLN A 31 -28.51 -27.83 21.41
CA GLN A 31 -28.31 -27.00 22.63
C GLN A 31 -28.14 -25.45 22.57
N ASP A 32 -29.28 -24.79 22.78
CA ASP A 32 -29.67 -23.47 23.34
C ASP A 32 -28.70 -22.30 23.64
N GLY A 33 -27.37 -22.44 23.61
CA GLY A 33 -26.43 -21.32 23.78
C GLY A 33 -25.90 -20.73 22.47
N GLU A 34 -25.78 -21.55 21.42
CA GLU A 34 -25.14 -21.17 20.15
C GLU A 34 -26.12 -20.62 19.11
N GLN A 35 -27.43 -20.80 19.28
CA GLN A 35 -28.44 -20.25 18.36
C GLN A 35 -28.39 -18.73 18.29
N PHE A 36 -28.19 -18.04 19.42
CA PHE A 36 -28.13 -16.57 19.43
C PHE A 36 -26.88 -16.02 18.72
N PHE A 37 -25.73 -16.67 18.92
CA PHE A 37 -24.48 -16.30 18.24
C PHE A 37 -24.55 -16.59 16.74
N MET A 38 -25.10 -17.75 16.33
CA MET A 38 -25.27 -18.12 14.93
C MET A 38 -26.32 -17.26 14.21
N LEU A 39 -27.44 -16.93 14.87
CA LEU A 39 -28.45 -16.01 14.32
C LEU A 39 -27.88 -14.59 14.15
N THR A 40 -27.07 -14.13 15.09
CA THR A 40 -26.42 -12.82 15.01
C THR A 40 -25.36 -12.79 13.90
N ALA A 41 -24.53 -13.83 13.80
CA ALA A 41 -23.54 -13.98 12.73
C ALA A 41 -24.22 -14.03 11.35
N ASN A 42 -25.31 -14.79 11.21
CA ASN A 42 -26.08 -14.87 9.97
C ASN A 42 -26.69 -13.52 9.58
N ASN A 43 -27.20 -12.76 10.55
CA ASN A 43 -27.74 -11.43 10.31
C ASN A 43 -26.65 -10.41 9.91
N VAL A 44 -25.45 -10.50 10.49
CA VAL A 44 -24.31 -9.66 10.11
C VAL A 44 -23.82 -10.02 8.71
N ILE A 45 -23.66 -11.30 8.39
CA ILE A 45 -23.25 -11.78 7.07
C ILE A 45 -24.26 -11.32 6.00
N LYS A 46 -25.57 -11.46 6.28
CA LYS A 46 -26.63 -11.02 5.36
C LYS A 46 -26.60 -9.50 5.15
N ARG A 47 -26.36 -8.70 6.19
CA ARG A 47 -26.22 -7.24 6.06
C ARG A 47 -25.00 -6.84 5.24
N VAL A 48 -23.84 -7.47 5.48
CA VAL A 48 -22.60 -7.18 4.75
C VAL A 48 -22.76 -7.53 3.27
N LEU A 49 -23.35 -8.67 2.95
CA LEU A 49 -23.59 -9.08 1.56
C LEU A 49 -24.59 -8.17 0.84
N ASN A 50 -25.68 -7.76 1.50
CA ASN A 50 -26.63 -6.81 0.93
C ASN A 50 -25.97 -5.46 0.65
N SER A 51 -25.15 -4.96 1.58
CA SER A 51 -24.40 -3.70 1.40
C SER A 51 -23.43 -3.76 0.22
N ILE A 52 -22.73 -4.89 0.03
CA ILE A 52 -21.84 -5.11 -1.12
C ILE A 52 -22.66 -5.18 -2.41
N TRP A 53 -23.85 -5.79 -2.37
CA TRP A 53 -24.75 -5.87 -3.51
C TRP A 53 -25.26 -4.52 -3.97
N ASP A 54 -25.64 -3.65 -3.02
CA ASP A 54 -26.08 -2.30 -3.32
C ASP A 54 -24.97 -1.49 -4.01
N GLU A 55 -23.72 -1.62 -3.53
CA GLU A 55 -22.55 -0.99 -4.17
C GLU A 55 -22.29 -1.53 -5.58
N LEU A 56 -22.41 -2.85 -5.79
CA LEU A 56 -22.24 -3.48 -7.11
C LEU A 56 -23.34 -3.07 -8.09
N TYR A 57 -24.57 -2.90 -7.62
CA TYR A 57 -25.70 -2.46 -8.45
C TYR A 57 -25.53 -1.00 -8.91
N VAL A 58 -25.05 -0.12 -8.02
CA VAL A 58 -24.72 1.27 -8.38
C VAL A 58 -23.58 1.33 -9.41
N LEU A 59 -22.54 0.49 -9.24
CA LEU A 59 -21.45 0.36 -10.21
C LEU A 59 -21.93 -0.15 -11.57
N GLU A 60 -22.80 -1.16 -11.58
CA GLU A 60 -23.35 -1.71 -12.82
C GLU A 60 -24.17 -0.66 -13.58
N ASN A 61 -25.00 0.11 -12.88
CA ASN A 61 -25.78 1.19 -13.49
C ASN A 61 -24.92 2.37 -13.96
N ALA A 62 -23.83 2.69 -13.24
CA ALA A 62 -22.86 3.68 -13.70
C ALA A 62 -22.19 3.25 -15.02
N ILE A 63 -21.87 1.96 -15.17
CA ILE A 63 -21.27 1.41 -16.40
C ILE A 63 -22.29 1.33 -17.54
N LYS A 64 -23.55 0.97 -17.27
CA LYS A 64 -24.63 0.90 -18.28
C LYS A 64 -25.10 2.29 -18.75
N GLY A 65 -25.00 3.32 -17.91
CA GLY A 65 -25.50 4.68 -18.18
C GLY A 65 -24.53 5.59 -18.95
N SER A 66 -23.23 5.36 -18.88
CA SER A 66 -22.25 6.22 -19.57
C SER A 66 -21.87 5.67 -20.94
N LYS A 67 -22.38 6.27 -22.02
CA LYS A 67 -21.66 6.24 -23.30
C LYS A 67 -20.33 6.96 -23.08
N CYS A 68 -19.24 6.21 -22.96
CA CYS A 68 -17.90 6.80 -22.98
C CYS A 68 -17.76 7.64 -24.27
N PRO A 69 -17.45 8.94 -24.18
CA PRO A 69 -17.16 9.71 -25.38
C PRO A 69 -16.00 9.00 -26.11
N LYS A 70 -16.18 8.75 -27.40
CA LYS A 70 -15.07 8.30 -28.26
C LYS A 70 -14.10 9.47 -28.37
N VAL A 71 -13.15 9.53 -27.45
CA VAL A 71 -12.04 10.47 -27.51
C VAL A 71 -11.17 10.05 -28.70
N ASP A 72 -11.10 10.89 -29.72
CA ASP A 72 -10.17 10.70 -30.83
C ASP A 72 -8.75 11.04 -30.34
N PHE A 73 -7.97 9.99 -30.07
CA PHE A 73 -6.59 10.11 -29.59
C PHE A 73 -5.61 10.57 -30.67
N ARG A 74 -6.03 10.77 -31.93
CA ARG A 74 -5.11 11.13 -33.03
C ARG A 74 -4.54 12.54 -32.91
N ASN A 75 -5.20 13.45 -32.19
CA ASN A 75 -4.75 14.84 -32.00
C ASN A 75 -4.39 15.21 -30.55
N LEU A 76 -4.35 14.23 -29.64
CA LEU A 76 -3.90 14.45 -28.28
C LEU A 76 -2.35 14.36 -28.23
N LYS A 77 -1.65 15.41 -28.66
CA LYS A 77 -0.25 15.64 -28.28
C LYS A 77 -0.17 16.06 -26.81
N ILE A 78 -0.67 15.23 -25.88
CA ILE A 78 -0.35 15.45 -24.47
C ILE A 78 1.07 14.94 -24.25
N LYS A 79 2.00 15.88 -24.17
CA LYS A 79 3.36 15.61 -23.70
C LYS A 79 3.33 15.43 -22.17
N TYR A 80 2.70 14.34 -21.69
CA TYR A 80 2.90 13.87 -20.32
C TYR A 80 4.35 13.39 -20.23
N ARG A 81 5.30 14.30 -19.99
CA ARG A 81 6.53 13.91 -19.30
C ARG A 81 6.17 13.73 -17.83
N GLY A 82 5.43 12.66 -17.53
CA GLY A 82 5.19 12.24 -16.16
C GLY A 82 6.52 12.11 -15.44
N ARG A 83 6.61 12.63 -14.22
CA ARG A 83 7.82 12.48 -13.42
C ARG A 83 8.05 11.00 -13.15
N VAL A 84 9.23 10.49 -13.49
CA VAL A 84 9.58 9.08 -13.32
C VAL A 84 9.97 8.83 -11.87
N ASN A 85 9.23 7.99 -11.16
CA ASN A 85 9.60 7.57 -9.80
C ASN A 85 10.72 6.53 -9.88
N TYR A 86 11.98 6.95 -9.75
CA TYR A 86 13.13 6.05 -9.82
C TYR A 86 13.21 5.06 -8.64
N ALA A 87 12.47 5.27 -7.56
CA ALA A 87 12.36 4.29 -6.47
C ALA A 87 11.30 3.20 -6.74
N SER A 88 10.68 3.17 -7.92
CA SER A 88 9.66 2.18 -8.26
C SER A 88 10.25 0.78 -8.49
N GLU A 89 9.72 -0.23 -7.79
CA GLU A 89 10.07 -1.65 -8.03
C GLU A 89 9.85 -2.04 -9.50
N ASN A 90 8.72 -1.60 -10.10
CA ASN A 90 8.41 -1.84 -11.52
C ASN A 90 9.42 -1.26 -12.51
N LEU A 91 10.26 -0.31 -12.08
CA LEU A 91 11.33 0.26 -12.91
C LEU A 91 12.70 -0.38 -12.61
N GLY A 92 12.76 -1.35 -11.69
CA GLY A 92 13.98 -2.07 -11.31
C GLY A 92 14.63 -1.58 -10.03
N ALA A 93 13.98 -0.69 -9.25
CA ALA A 93 14.47 -0.33 -7.94
C ALA A 93 14.41 -1.52 -6.98
N LYS A 94 15.39 -1.65 -6.08
CA LYS A 94 15.51 -2.78 -5.15
C LYS A 94 15.86 -2.31 -3.75
N VAL A 95 15.44 -3.07 -2.75
CA VAL A 95 15.99 -2.97 -1.40
C VAL A 95 17.28 -3.79 -1.36
N ILE A 96 18.36 -3.19 -0.87
CA ILE A 96 19.68 -3.83 -0.75
C ILE A 96 19.89 -4.37 0.66
N SER A 97 19.52 -3.59 1.66
CA SER A 97 19.59 -4.00 3.06
C SER A 97 18.59 -3.24 3.92
N VAL A 98 18.26 -3.85 5.05
CA VAL A 98 17.43 -3.29 6.11
C VAL A 98 18.08 -3.63 7.44
N GLU A 99 18.19 -2.63 8.30
CA GLU A 99 18.56 -2.74 9.70
C GLU A 99 17.38 -2.20 10.52
N ALA A 100 16.55 -3.13 11.01
CA ALA A 100 15.38 -2.86 11.83
C ALA A 100 14.94 -4.16 12.52
N GLU A 101 14.09 -4.06 13.55
CA GLU A 101 13.40 -5.23 14.09
C GLU A 101 12.04 -5.43 13.37
N PRO A 102 11.64 -6.66 13.03
CA PRO A 102 10.33 -6.91 12.45
C PRO A 102 9.21 -6.62 13.47
N VAL A 103 8.05 -6.12 13.00
CA VAL A 103 6.88 -5.79 13.85
C VAL A 103 6.47 -6.96 14.75
N CYS A 104 6.54 -8.16 14.20
CA CYS A 104 6.18 -9.37 14.91
C CYS A 104 7.40 -10.28 14.98
N SER A 105 7.64 -10.86 16.15
CA SER A 105 8.72 -11.82 16.34
C SER A 105 8.61 -12.95 15.31
N PRO A 106 9.71 -13.25 14.61
CA PRO A 106 9.73 -14.36 13.68
C PRO A 106 9.69 -15.68 14.45
N ASN A 107 9.04 -16.69 13.88
CA ASN A 107 9.17 -18.06 14.41
C ASN A 107 10.52 -18.68 13.99
N PHE A 108 10.86 -19.85 14.53
CA PHE A 108 12.13 -20.53 14.24
C PHE A 108 12.37 -20.75 12.73
N PHE A 109 11.33 -21.12 11.97
CA PHE A 109 11.44 -21.31 10.53
C PHE A 109 11.68 -19.99 9.79
N GLU A 110 10.98 -18.92 10.17
CA GLU A 110 11.18 -17.60 9.58
C GLU A 110 12.59 -17.08 9.81
N MET A 111 13.14 -17.29 11.00
CA MET A 111 14.54 -16.97 11.32
C MET A 111 15.52 -17.82 10.49
N LEU A 112 15.30 -19.14 10.43
CA LEU A 112 16.15 -20.07 9.67
C LEU A 112 16.24 -19.71 8.18
N PHE A 113 15.13 -19.25 7.59
CA PHE A 113 15.06 -18.86 6.19
C PHE A 113 15.26 -17.35 5.93
N LYS A 114 15.67 -16.57 6.95
CA LYS A 114 15.86 -15.11 6.86
C LYS A 114 14.62 -14.38 6.32
N LYS A 115 13.44 -14.80 6.74
CA LYS A 115 12.11 -14.27 6.35
C LYS A 115 11.48 -13.41 7.44
N GLU A 116 12.30 -12.74 8.24
CA GLU A 116 11.91 -11.96 9.41
C GLU A 116 10.85 -10.88 9.10
N PHE A 117 10.91 -10.30 7.90
CA PHE A 117 9.98 -9.26 7.43
C PHE A 117 8.84 -9.77 6.54
N TRP A 118 8.60 -11.08 6.41
CA TRP A 118 7.65 -11.64 5.43
C TRP A 118 6.24 -11.03 5.48
N ARG A 119 5.75 -10.65 6.67
CA ARG A 119 4.43 -10.01 6.85
C ARG A 119 4.39 -8.58 6.28
N ASN A 120 5.47 -7.81 6.51
CA ASN A 120 5.59 -6.42 6.10
C ASN A 120 6.94 -6.17 5.43
N PRO A 121 7.17 -6.76 4.25
CA PRO A 121 8.49 -6.75 3.62
C PRO A 121 8.86 -5.35 3.13
N PRO A 122 10.15 -4.98 3.18
CA PRO A 122 10.61 -3.63 2.84
C PRO A 122 10.30 -3.23 1.41
N GLU A 123 10.24 -4.17 0.47
CA GLU A 123 9.92 -3.93 -0.94
C GLU A 123 8.54 -3.28 -1.13
N LYS A 124 7.61 -3.44 -0.17
CA LYS A 124 6.28 -2.79 -0.22
C LYS A 124 6.40 -1.27 -0.36
N MET A 125 7.42 -0.63 0.24
CA MET A 125 7.60 0.83 0.11
C MET A 125 8.01 1.29 -1.29
N LEU A 126 8.45 0.38 -2.16
CA LEU A 126 8.81 0.65 -3.55
C LEU A 126 7.65 0.40 -4.52
N ARG A 127 6.52 -0.14 -4.03
CA ARG A 127 5.34 -0.50 -4.82
C ARG A 127 4.33 0.65 -4.91
N THR A 128 3.45 0.58 -5.90
CA THR A 128 2.41 1.59 -6.12
C THR A 128 1.16 1.36 -5.28
N HIS A 129 0.93 0.12 -4.85
CA HIS A 129 -0.28 -0.31 -4.15
C HIS A 129 -0.18 -0.01 -2.65
N MET A 130 -1.10 0.83 -2.14
CA MET A 130 -1.13 1.32 -0.75
C MET A 130 -2.47 1.03 -0.07
N ALA A 131 -2.95 -0.23 -0.16
CA ALA A 131 -4.06 -0.66 0.70
C ALA A 131 -3.59 -0.79 2.17
N PRO A 132 -4.47 -0.68 3.17
CA PRO A 132 -4.09 -0.82 4.56
C PRO A 132 -3.29 -2.10 4.84
N GLY A 133 -2.16 -1.99 5.54
CA GLY A 133 -1.24 -3.10 5.81
C GLY A 133 -0.26 -3.44 4.67
N ASN A 134 -0.43 -2.83 3.48
CA ASN A 134 0.54 -2.90 2.39
C ASN A 134 1.61 -1.80 2.51
N CYS A 135 2.36 -1.88 3.61
CA CYS A 135 3.52 -1.05 3.92
C CYS A 135 4.70 -1.90 4.40
N PHE A 136 5.90 -1.34 4.30
CA PHE A 136 7.06 -1.82 5.05
C PHE A 136 6.86 -1.47 6.52
N GLY A 137 6.83 -2.48 7.38
CA GLY A 137 6.54 -2.33 8.80
C GLY A 137 7.70 -2.83 9.62
N PHE A 138 8.10 -2.06 10.62
CA PHE A 138 9.15 -2.42 11.56
C PHE A 138 8.75 -1.99 12.97
N LYS A 139 9.32 -2.67 13.96
CA LYS A 139 9.01 -2.46 15.37
C LYS A 139 9.58 -1.11 15.85
N ASN A 140 8.89 -0.51 16.82
CA ASN A 140 9.21 0.82 17.35
C ASN A 140 9.22 1.86 16.22
N ASP A 141 10.26 2.70 16.15
CA ASP A 141 10.31 3.92 15.36
C ASP A 141 11.60 4.11 14.54
N GLY A 142 12.59 3.24 14.74
CA GLY A 142 13.88 3.27 14.05
C GLY A 142 14.03 2.20 12.97
N ALA A 143 14.49 2.60 11.78
CA ALA A 143 14.95 1.69 10.74
C ALA A 143 15.96 2.36 9.82
N VAL A 144 16.96 1.61 9.38
CA VAL A 144 17.87 2.01 8.29
C VAL A 144 17.63 1.12 7.08
N VAL A 145 17.36 1.73 5.93
CA VAL A 145 17.11 1.02 4.68
C VAL A 145 18.05 1.54 3.60
N ILE A 146 18.70 0.64 2.87
CA ILE A 146 19.43 0.98 1.65
C ILE A 146 18.60 0.53 0.45
N ILE A 147 18.29 1.47 -0.44
CA ILE A 147 17.62 1.21 -1.72
C ILE A 147 18.57 1.50 -2.88
N LYS A 148 18.48 0.67 -3.93
CA LYS A 148 19.15 0.87 -5.20
C LYS A 148 18.12 1.28 -6.25
N LEU A 149 18.31 2.46 -6.84
CA LEU A 149 17.60 2.94 -8.02
C LEU A 149 18.06 2.13 -9.25
N PRO A 150 17.27 2.06 -10.33
CA PRO A 150 17.61 1.25 -11.49
C PRO A 150 18.81 1.78 -12.30
N GLN A 151 19.18 3.05 -12.10
CA GLN A 151 20.33 3.70 -12.73
C GLN A 151 20.71 4.96 -11.93
N PRO A 152 21.90 5.54 -12.15
CA PRO A 152 22.29 6.80 -11.51
C PRO A 152 21.37 7.97 -11.91
N VAL A 153 20.87 8.70 -10.91
CA VAL A 153 19.94 9.83 -11.08
C VAL A 153 20.50 11.08 -10.40
N LEU A 154 20.41 12.22 -11.06
CA LEU A 154 20.56 13.53 -10.43
C LEU A 154 19.28 13.82 -9.64
N ILE A 155 19.23 13.34 -8.40
CA ILE A 155 18.03 13.38 -7.55
C ILE A 155 17.69 14.83 -7.22
N LYS A 156 16.42 15.19 -7.40
CA LYS A 156 15.89 16.53 -7.11
C LYS A 156 14.88 16.53 -5.99
N GLN A 157 14.12 15.45 -5.85
CA GLN A 157 13.16 15.32 -4.77
C GLN A 157 13.11 13.87 -4.28
N VAL A 158 13.00 13.72 -2.97
CA VAL A 158 12.58 12.49 -2.31
C VAL A 158 11.20 12.73 -1.73
N GLY A 159 10.34 11.73 -1.72
CA GLY A 159 9.01 11.88 -1.17
C GLY A 159 8.57 10.65 -0.41
N LEU A 160 7.66 10.89 0.51
CA LEU A 160 7.09 9.89 1.40
C LEU A 160 5.57 9.99 1.33
N HIS A 161 4.93 8.84 1.16
CA HIS A 161 3.48 8.73 1.12
C HIS A 161 3.02 7.85 2.28
N HIS A 162 1.97 8.29 2.97
CA HIS A 162 1.24 7.49 3.95
C HIS A 162 -0.26 7.43 3.62
N ILE A 163 -0.98 6.42 4.10
CA ILE A 163 -2.43 6.36 3.93
C ILE A 163 -3.14 7.46 4.71
N ALA A 164 -4.31 7.88 4.23
CA ALA A 164 -5.21 8.76 4.96
C ALA A 164 -5.83 8.05 6.17
N GLU A 165 -6.18 8.81 7.20
CA GLU A 165 -6.87 8.32 8.39
C GLU A 165 -8.15 7.54 8.05
N ARG A 166 -8.97 8.07 7.13
CA ARG A 166 -10.19 7.40 6.65
C ARG A 166 -9.96 6.04 5.99
N LYS A 167 -8.73 5.76 5.55
CA LYS A 167 -8.35 4.46 4.99
C LYS A 167 -7.77 3.53 6.06
N SER A 168 -7.37 4.05 7.22
CA SER A 168 -6.87 3.26 8.33
C SER A 168 -8.03 2.51 9.00
N PRO A 169 -7.95 1.17 9.19
CA PRO A 169 -8.98 0.40 9.88
C PRO A 169 -9.28 0.91 11.30
N THR A 170 -8.25 1.42 11.99
CA THR A 170 -8.33 1.95 13.35
C THR A 170 -8.54 3.46 13.41
N ARG A 171 -8.62 4.14 12.25
CA ARG A 171 -8.52 5.61 12.14
C ARG A 171 -7.28 6.19 12.82
N ASP A 172 -6.22 5.39 12.93
CA ASP A 172 -4.94 5.82 13.47
C ASP A 172 -3.87 5.87 12.37
N THR A 173 -3.10 6.93 12.37
CA THR A 173 -1.94 7.17 11.49
C THR A 173 -0.69 7.54 12.28
N SER A 174 -0.69 7.34 13.60
CA SER A 174 0.46 7.55 14.49
C SER A 174 1.67 6.68 14.12
N SER A 175 1.45 5.59 13.38
CA SER A 175 2.52 4.70 12.87
C SER A 175 3.21 5.25 11.62
N ALA A 176 2.79 6.40 11.10
CA ALA A 176 3.52 7.05 10.02
C ALA A 176 4.95 7.40 10.48
N PRO A 177 5.97 7.22 9.63
CA PRO A 177 7.30 7.75 9.89
C PRO A 177 7.22 9.28 10.00
N LYS A 178 7.99 9.86 10.92
CA LYS A 178 8.01 11.29 11.20
C LYS A 178 9.34 11.91 10.79
N ASP A 179 10.37 11.76 11.61
CA ASP A 179 11.71 12.31 11.34
C ASP A 179 12.56 11.26 10.60
N PHE A 180 13.20 11.65 9.50
CA PHE A 180 14.05 10.77 8.71
C PHE A 180 15.18 11.52 7.98
N ILE A 181 16.28 10.81 7.74
CA ILE A 181 17.47 11.33 7.06
C ILE A 181 17.71 10.55 5.78
N VAL A 182 18.07 11.26 4.70
CA VAL A 182 18.43 10.63 3.43
C VAL A 182 19.89 10.92 3.11
N PHE A 183 20.63 9.87 2.79
CA PHE A 183 21.99 9.93 2.26
C PHE A 183 22.05 9.30 0.87
N ALA A 184 22.88 9.86 -0.01
CA ALA A 184 23.39 9.14 -1.16
C ALA A 184 24.67 8.38 -0.77
N LEU A 185 24.80 7.14 -1.20
CA LEU A 185 25.98 6.34 -0.96
C LEU A 185 26.91 6.41 -2.17
N THR A 186 28.20 6.55 -1.89
CA THR A 186 29.29 6.42 -2.86
C THR A 186 30.28 5.37 -2.35
N GLU A 187 31.24 4.98 -3.17
CA GLU A 187 32.29 4.03 -2.73
C GLU A 187 33.10 4.58 -1.54
N GLU A 188 33.27 5.91 -1.48
CA GLU A 188 34.15 6.56 -0.51
C GLU A 188 33.41 7.00 0.77
N ARG A 189 32.15 7.44 0.65
CA ARG A 189 31.42 8.10 1.75
C ARG A 189 29.90 8.16 1.57
N ASN A 190 29.22 8.49 2.67
CA ASN A 190 27.82 8.88 2.69
C ASN A 190 27.69 10.40 2.47
N VAL A 191 26.89 10.81 1.50
CA VAL A 191 26.59 12.22 1.21
C VAL A 191 25.20 12.54 1.75
N LEU A 192 25.11 13.42 2.76
CA LEU A 192 23.84 13.87 3.30
C LEU A 192 23.05 14.63 2.22
N LEU A 193 21.84 14.15 1.92
CA LEU A 193 20.91 14.83 1.01
C LEU A 193 19.93 15.73 1.76
N GLY A 194 19.64 15.38 3.02
CA GLY A 194 18.87 16.21 3.94
C GLY A 194 18.24 15.42 5.08
N GLU A 195 17.75 16.19 6.04
CA GLU A 195 16.96 15.73 7.18
C GLU A 195 15.56 16.28 7.01
N PHE A 196 14.56 15.42 7.16
CA PHE A 196 13.19 15.73 6.79
C PHE A 196 12.22 15.28 7.88
N ARG A 197 11.10 15.99 7.94
CA ARG A 197 9.95 15.61 8.76
C ARG A 197 8.74 15.41 7.87
N TYR A 198 8.15 14.23 7.93
CA TYR A 198 6.82 13.97 7.41
C TYR A 198 5.79 14.47 8.43
N GLU A 199 4.71 15.06 7.92
CA GLU A 199 3.59 15.53 8.75
C GLU A 199 2.31 14.78 8.41
N VAL A 200 1.50 14.43 9.39
CA VAL A 200 0.22 13.77 9.13
C VAL A 200 -0.84 14.82 8.79
N PHE A 201 -1.13 14.97 7.49
CA PHE A 201 -2.19 15.85 6.98
C PHE A 201 -3.27 15.06 6.24
N GLN A 202 -4.55 15.36 6.51
CA GLN A 202 -5.70 14.70 5.87
C GLN A 202 -5.75 14.89 4.34
N HIS A 203 -5.20 16.01 3.84
CA HIS A 203 -5.27 16.40 2.43
C HIS A 203 -3.93 16.32 1.69
N LYS A 204 -2.82 16.01 2.39
CA LYS A 204 -1.48 15.96 1.80
C LYS A 204 -0.74 14.69 2.23
N LEU A 205 -1.19 13.57 1.64
CA LEU A 205 -0.70 12.23 1.95
C LEU A 205 0.70 11.94 1.38
N LEU A 206 0.98 12.45 0.18
CA LEU A 206 2.30 12.45 -0.43
C LEU A 206 2.99 13.78 -0.12
N GLN A 207 4.14 13.72 0.54
CA GLN A 207 4.98 14.87 0.80
C GLN A 207 6.29 14.73 0.04
N MET A 208 6.68 15.81 -0.62
CA MET A 208 7.89 15.90 -1.41
C MET A 208 8.87 16.82 -0.69
N PHE A 209 10.12 16.41 -0.67
CA PHE A 209 11.24 17.08 -0.02
C PHE A 209 12.30 17.34 -1.09
N ASP A 210 12.62 18.61 -1.28
CA ASP A 210 13.63 19.03 -2.24
C ASP A 210 15.03 18.68 -1.71
N VAL A 211 15.89 18.18 -2.60
CA VAL A 211 17.28 17.85 -2.29
C VAL A 211 18.22 18.49 -3.30
N TYR A 212 19.39 18.89 -2.84
CA TYR A 212 20.46 19.38 -3.70
C TYR A 212 21.53 18.30 -3.85
N THR A 213 21.73 17.84 -5.09
CA THR A 213 22.75 16.86 -5.45
C THR A 213 23.74 17.47 -6.43
N VAL A 214 25.03 17.22 -6.19
CA VAL A 214 26.12 17.63 -7.08
C VAL A 214 26.35 16.60 -8.20
N GLY A 215 26.07 15.32 -7.92
CA GLY A 215 26.25 14.22 -8.86
C GLY A 215 25.01 13.35 -9.04
N LYS A 216 25.15 12.30 -9.86
CA LYS A 216 24.14 11.25 -10.02
C LYS A 216 24.41 10.13 -9.03
N TYR A 217 23.36 9.63 -8.40
CA TYR A 217 23.43 8.55 -7.42
C TYR A 217 22.38 7.49 -7.74
N ASP A 218 22.71 6.23 -7.48
CA ASP A 218 21.78 5.11 -7.57
C ASP A 218 21.59 4.38 -6.24
N LEU A 219 22.41 4.63 -5.22
CA LEU A 219 22.24 4.09 -3.87
C LEU A 219 21.80 5.17 -2.89
N LEU A 220 20.70 4.92 -2.19
CA LEU A 220 20.18 5.80 -1.14
C LEU A 220 20.05 5.04 0.17
N LYS A 221 20.61 5.61 1.23
CA LYS A 221 20.39 5.18 2.62
C LYS A 221 19.36 6.11 3.24
N ILE A 222 18.28 5.52 3.75
CA ILE A 222 17.20 6.24 4.42
C ILE A 222 17.18 5.77 5.86
N HIS A 223 17.33 6.70 6.79
CA HIS A 223 17.32 6.46 8.22
C HIS A 223 16.05 7.05 8.80
N PHE A 224 15.06 6.21 9.09
CA PHE A 224 13.86 6.58 9.85
C PHE A 224 14.23 6.64 11.33
N GLN A 225 13.95 7.78 11.97
CA GLN A 225 14.40 8.08 13.33
C GLN A 225 13.25 8.14 14.34
N SER A 226 12.02 8.42 13.89
CA SER A 226 10.86 8.52 14.75
C SER A 226 9.56 8.28 13.99
N ASN A 227 8.47 8.11 14.72
CA ASN A 227 7.11 8.06 14.19
C ASN A 227 6.19 9.11 14.86
N HIS A 228 4.90 9.08 14.54
CA HIS A 228 3.91 10.01 15.09
C HIS A 228 3.26 9.52 16.41
N GLY A 229 3.96 8.67 17.18
CA GLY A 229 3.58 8.26 18.54
C GLY A 229 3.00 6.85 18.67
N HIS A 230 3.06 6.03 17.62
CA HIS A 230 2.62 4.63 17.73
C HIS A 230 3.63 3.83 18.56
N SER A 231 3.19 3.24 19.66
CA SER A 231 4.07 2.62 20.66
C SER A 231 4.76 1.33 20.19
N CYS A 232 4.17 0.61 19.24
CA CYS A 232 4.65 -0.73 18.88
C CYS A 232 5.41 -0.82 17.55
N TYR A 233 5.13 0.05 16.57
CA TYR A 233 5.63 -0.10 15.21
C TYR A 233 5.50 1.17 14.39
N THR A 234 6.22 1.20 13.26
CA THR A 234 6.16 2.23 12.22
C THR A 234 5.90 1.56 10.87
N CYS A 235 5.13 2.23 10.00
CA CYS A 235 4.79 1.70 8.68
C CYS A 235 5.02 2.71 7.55
N VAL A 236 5.92 2.35 6.63
CA VAL A 236 6.31 3.14 5.46
C VAL A 236 5.54 2.61 4.24
N TYR A 237 4.58 3.38 3.74
CA TYR A 237 3.73 2.94 2.62
C TYR A 237 4.42 3.10 1.27
N ARG A 238 5.01 4.26 0.98
CA ARG A 238 5.67 4.47 -0.31
C ARG A 238 6.74 5.54 -0.27
N ILE A 239 7.85 5.23 -0.90
CA ILE A 239 8.95 6.16 -1.17
C ILE A 239 8.91 6.52 -2.65
N VAL A 240 9.10 7.80 -2.95
CA VAL A 240 9.28 8.29 -4.31
C VAL A 240 10.59 9.04 -4.46
N VAL A 241 11.26 8.87 -5.59
CA VAL A 241 12.50 9.57 -5.92
C VAL A 241 12.37 10.13 -7.32
N TYR A 242 12.41 11.46 -7.44
CA TYR A 242 12.35 12.17 -8.70
C TYR A 242 13.67 12.87 -8.98
N GLY A 243 14.06 12.87 -10.26
CA GLY A 243 15.30 13.50 -10.69
C GLY A 243 15.44 13.49 -12.20
N LYS A 244 16.68 13.64 -12.66
CA LYS A 244 17.04 13.58 -14.09
C LYS A 244 18.16 12.57 -14.28
N VAL A 245 18.08 11.83 -15.38
CA VAL A 245 19.15 10.92 -15.83
C VAL A 245 19.97 11.64 -16.88
#